data_AF-A0A8T5LR38-F1
#
_entry.id   AF-A0A8T5LR38-F1
#
_cell.length_a   1.000
_cell.length_b   1.000
_cell.length_c   1.000
_cell.angle_alpha   90.00
_cell.angle_beta   90.00
_cell.angle_gamma   90.00
#
_symmetry.space_group_name_H-M   'P 1'
#
loop_
_entity.id
_entity.type
_entity.pdbx_description
1 polymer ?
#
loop_
_entity_poly.entity_id
_entity_poly.type
_entity_poly.pdbx_seq_one_letter_code
_entity_poly.pdbx_strand_id
1 'polypeptide(L)' 'MSEEKFTKYERARMIGARGLQIGMGAPFLVKVTEEDLKAIGFNPIEIAKREFEAGVLPITVRRPMPEPAKAE' A
#
# COMPACT_ATOMS: atom_id res chain seq x y z
N MET A 1 -15.31 -5.57 -6.17
CA MET A 1 -14.32 -6.38 -6.89
C MET A 1 -13.67 -7.29 -5.86
N SER A 2 -13.59 -8.57 -6.19
CA SER A 2 -13.28 -9.73 -5.34
C SER A 2 -12.36 -9.44 -4.16
N GLU A 3 -12.82 -9.80 -2.95
CA GLU A 3 -12.02 -9.97 -1.74
C GLU A 3 -11.00 -11.11 -1.89
N GLU A 4 -10.15 -11.06 -2.91
CA GLU A 4 -8.97 -11.90 -3.01
C GLU A 4 -7.89 -11.31 -2.11
N LYS A 5 -8.04 -11.62 -0.81
CA LYS A 5 -7.14 -11.27 0.28
C LYS A 5 -5.69 -11.32 -0.18
N PHE A 6 -5.07 -10.14 -0.32
CA PHE A 6 -3.63 -10.02 -0.48
C PHE A 6 -2.92 -10.93 0.53
N THR A 7 -1.88 -11.62 0.11
CA THR A 7 -1.08 -12.42 1.03
C THR A 7 -0.49 -11.50 2.11
N LYS A 8 -0.13 -12.06 3.27
CA LYS A 8 0.54 -11.30 4.34
C LYS A 8 1.79 -10.56 3.83
N TYR A 9 2.48 -11.11 2.83
CA TYR A 9 3.65 -10.52 2.19
C TYR A 9 3.29 -9.37 1.25
N GLU A 10 2.27 -9.55 0.42
CA GLU A 10 1.77 -8.51 -0.49
C GLU A 10 1.25 -7.31 0.31
N ARG A 11 0.47 -7.57 1.38
CA ARG A 11 -0.03 -6.53 2.29
C ARG A 11 1.11 -5.73 2.92
N ALA A 12 2.10 -6.43 3.49
CA ALA A 12 3.26 -5.78 4.09
C ALA A 12 4.05 -4.95 3.05
N ARG A 13 4.24 -5.48 1.84
CA ARG A 13 4.98 -4.81 0.78
C ARG A 13 4.28 -3.55 0.27
N MET A 14 2.96 -3.60 0.09
CA MET A 14 2.18 -2.44 -0.35
C MET A 14 2.22 -1.31 0.68
N ILE A 15 1.99 -1.62 1.96
CA ILE A 15 2.04 -0.63 3.04
C ILE A 15 3.44 -0.02 3.16
N GLY A 16 4.49 -0.85 3.10
CA GLY A 16 5.87 -0.37 3.17
C GLY A 16 6.26 0.52 1.98
N ALA A 17 5.94 0.09 0.75
CA ALA A 17 6.21 0.87 -0.45
C ALA A 17 5.43 2.20 -0.45
N ARG A 18 4.17 2.18 -0.01
CA ARG A 18 3.35 3.40 0.07
C ARG A 18 3.83 4.34 1.17
N GLY A 19 4.20 3.81 2.33
CA GLY A 19 4.78 4.60 3.42
C GLY A 19 6.06 5.32 2.99
N LEU A 20 6.91 4.68 2.18
CA LEU A 20 8.09 5.34 1.60
C LEU A 20 7.69 6.51 0.69
N GLN A 21 6.70 6.34 -0.19
CA GLN A 21 6.22 7.41 -1.06
C GLN A 21 5.74 8.62 -0.26
N ILE A 22 4.95 8.38 0.79
CA ILE A 22 4.46 9.45 1.69
C ILE A 22 5.62 10.14 2.41
N GLY A 23 6.62 9.38 2.88
CA GLY A 23 7.84 9.94 3.47
C GLY A 23 8.66 10.80 2.50
N MET A 24 8.54 10.57 1.19
CA MET A 24 9.15 11.40 0.14
C MET A 24 8.28 12.59 -0.28
N GLY A 25 7.17 12.87 0.42
CA GLY A 25 6.29 13.99 0.13
C GLY A 25 5.25 13.73 -0.96
N ALA A 26 4.97 12.45 -1.31
CA ALA A 26 3.90 12.13 -2.23
C ALA A 26 2.53 12.49 -1.64
N PRO A 27 1.58 12.95 -2.46
CA PRO A 27 0.23 13.27 -2.00
C PRO A 27 -0.52 12.01 -1.56
N PHE A 28 -1.27 12.14 -0.47
CA PHE A 28 -2.19 11.11 0.03
C PHE A 28 -3.58 11.26 -0.61
N LEU A 29 -4.22 10.14 -0.92
CA LEU A 29 -5.52 10.05 -1.60
C LEU A 29 -6.70 9.89 -0.64
N VAL A 30 -6.44 9.59 0.63
CA VAL A 30 -7.47 9.50 1.66
C VAL A 30 -7.75 10.89 2.25
N LYS A 31 -9.02 11.15 2.61
CA LYS A 31 -9.41 12.36 3.36
C LYS A 31 -8.91 12.23 4.80
N VAL A 32 -7.63 12.49 5.02
CA VAL A 32 -7.10 12.66 6.38
C VAL A 32 -7.46 14.08 6.83
N THR A 33 -8.18 14.25 7.93
CA THR A 33 -8.35 15.58 8.53
C THR A 33 -7.02 16.01 9.17
N GLU A 34 -6.80 17.32 9.32
CA GLU A 34 -5.58 17.83 9.98
C GLU A 34 -5.45 17.36 11.43
N GLU A 35 -6.58 17.08 12.08
CA GLU A 35 -6.69 16.52 13.43
C GLU A 35 -6.18 15.08 13.47
N ASP A 36 -6.53 14.28 12.46
CA ASP A 36 -6.02 12.94 12.28
C ASP A 36 -4.51 12.96 12.06
N LEU A 37 -3.98 13.80 11.17
CA LEU A 37 -2.53 13.91 10.90
C LEU A 37 -1.72 14.26 12.16
N LYS A 38 -2.26 15.15 13.01
CA LYS A 38 -1.66 15.48 14.32
C LYS A 38 -1.74 14.33 15.30
N ALA A 39 -2.83 13.57 15.32
CA ALA A 39 -3.01 12.42 16.23
C ALA A 39 -2.05 11.25 15.93
N ILE A 40 -1.70 11.03 14.65
CA ILE A 40 -0.74 9.97 14.23
C ILE A 40 0.72 10.45 14.15
N GLY A 41 1.01 11.68 14.56
CA GLY A 41 2.38 12.22 14.56
C GLY A 41 3.03 12.22 13.18
N PHE A 42 2.23 12.38 12.11
CA PHE A 42 2.68 12.32 10.71
C PHE A 42 3.41 11.03 10.32
N ASN A 43 3.16 9.90 11.01
CA ASN A 43 3.81 8.64 10.68
C ASN A 43 3.37 8.12 9.29
N PRO A 44 4.27 8.02 8.30
CA PRO A 44 3.92 7.63 6.93
C PRO A 44 3.29 6.23 6.84
N ILE A 45 3.65 5.33 7.76
CA ILE A 45 3.15 3.94 7.77
C ILE A 45 1.67 3.89 8.16
N GLU A 46 1.25 4.71 9.12
CA GLU A 46 -0.15 4.76 9.57
C GLU A 46 -1.04 5.39 8.49
N ILE A 47 -0.54 6.39 7.77
CA ILE A 47 -1.24 6.99 6.63
C ILE A 47 -1.43 5.93 5.52
N ALA A 48 -0.37 5.17 5.21
CA ALA A 48 -0.44 4.09 4.22
C ALA A 48 -1.42 2.97 4.62
N LYS A 49 -1.50 2.62 5.92
CA LYS A 49 -2.49 1.66 6.42
C LYS A 49 -3.93 2.16 6.21
N ARG A 50 -4.20 3.43 6.53
CA ARG A 50 -5.53 4.03 6.33
C ARG A 50 -5.92 4.07 4.86
N GLU A 51 -5.00 4.40 3.95
CA GLU A 51 -5.24 4.33 2.51
C GLU A 51 -5.52 2.91 2.02
N PHE A 52 -4.83 1.92 2.60
CA PHE A 52 -5.06 0.51 2.30
C PHE A 52 -6.45 0.04 2.76
N GLU A 53 -6.86 0.39 3.97
CA GLU A 53 -8.18 0.05 4.53
C GLU A 53 -9.32 0.76 3.79
N ALA A 54 -9.09 1.99 3.32
CA ALA A 54 -10.04 2.72 2.48
C ALA A 54 -10.08 2.21 1.02
N GLY A 55 -9.18 1.31 0.63
CA GLY A 55 -9.14 0.73 -0.73
C GLY A 55 -8.72 1.72 -1.82
N VAL A 56 -8.13 2.87 -1.45
CA VAL A 56 -7.69 3.94 -2.39
C VAL A 56 -6.20 3.90 -2.68
N LEU A 57 -5.50 2.87 -2.20
CA LEU A 57 -4.04 2.78 -2.29
C LEU A 57 -3.62 2.57 -3.76
N PRO A 58 -2.79 3.47 -4.35
CA PRO A 58 -2.49 3.47 -5.78
C PRO A 58 -1.36 2.49 -6.14
N ILE A 59 -1.46 1.24 -5.68
CA ILE A 59 -0.47 0.18 -5.95
C ILE A 59 -1.22 -1.08 -6.38
N THR A 60 -0.75 -1.69 -7.46
CA THR A 60 -1.27 -2.96 -7.96
C THR A 60 -0.23 -4.06 -7.77
N VAL A 61 -0.67 -5.26 -7.38
CA VAL A 61 0.20 -6.42 -7.23
C VAL A 61 0.19 -7.22 -8.54
N ARG A 62 1.38 -7.42 -9.13
CA ARG A 62 1.58 -8.33 -10.25
C ARG A 62 2.09 -9.67 -9.72
N ARG A 63 1.41 -10.76 -10.06
CA ARG A 63 1.80 -12.13 -9.71
C ARG A 63 2.38 -12.83 -10.94
N PRO A 64 3.71 -12.81 -11.16
CA PRO A 64 4.31 -13.56 -12.24
C PRO A 64 4.19 -15.07 -11.95
N MET A 65 3.67 -15.83 -12.91
CA MET A 65 3.78 -17.28 -12.88
C MET A 65 5.20 -17.68 -13.31
N PRO A 66 5.75 -18.80 -12.79
CA PRO A 66 7.01 -19.31 -13.30
C PRO A 66 6.88 -19.58 -14.80
N GLU A 67 7.78 -19.01 -15.59
CA GLU A 67 7.87 -19.38 -17.01
C GLU A 67 8.23 -20.87 -17.09
N PRO A 68 7.61 -21.64 -18.01
CA PRO A 68 8.04 -23.01 -18.23
C PRO A 68 9.52 -22.97 -18.61
N ALA A 69 10.34 -23.70 -17.85
CA ALA A 69 11.76 -23.84 -18.14
C ALA A 69 11.87 -24.27 -19.61
N LYS A 70 12.54 -23.45 -20.43
CA LYS A 70 12.82 -23.81 -21.82
C LYS A 70 13.56 -25.15 -21.78
N ALA A 71 12.89 -26.20 -22.26
CA ALA A 71 13.53 -27.46 -22.56
C ALA A 71 14.42 -27.19 -23.78
N GLU A 72 15.72 -27.05 -23.53
CA GLU A 72 16.76 -27.08 -24.55
C GLU A 72 17.22 -28.54 -24.74
#